data_AF-A0A1X7TBR7-F1
#
_entry.id   AF-A0A1X7TBR7-F1
#
_cell.length_a   1.000
_cell.length_b   1.000
_cell.length_c   1.000
_cell.angle_alpha   90.00
_cell.angle_beta   90.00
_cell.angle_gamma   90.00
#
_symmetry.space_group_name_H-M   'P 1'
#
loop_
_entity.id
_entity.type
_entity.pdbx_description
1 polymer ?
#
loop_
_entity_poly.entity_id
_entity_poly.type
_entity_poly.pdbx_seq_one_letter_code
_entity_poly.pdbx_strand_id
1 'polypeptide(L)'
;MKDNFDLSCNEFRDALCLRYAKPLLNLPQSCDGCSNIFTTSHALDCKKGGLVTIRHNEIRDLLYDMPSLAWSQVIKEPVVKEAQNGLDGLIGDISVRGVWQSQSTTIFDVRVVDSDAPSYTGKPPLQVLKTAER
;
A
#
# COMPACT_ATOMS: atom_id res chain seq x y z
N MET A 1 13.18 5.13 -18.77
CA MET A 1 12.74 5.54 -17.43
C MET A 1 12.08 6.89 -17.61
N LYS A 2 10.76 7.01 -17.46
CA LYS A 2 10.13 8.32 -17.28
C LYS A 2 10.26 8.56 -15.78
N ASP A 3 11.07 9.53 -15.39
CA ASP A 3 11.18 9.88 -14.00
C ASP A 3 9.82 10.48 -13.60
N ASN A 4 9.06 9.80 -12.75
CA ASN A 4 7.68 10.15 -12.35
C ASN A 4 7.63 11.41 -11.45
N PHE A 5 8.48 12.42 -11.71
CA PHE A 5 8.53 13.68 -10.97
C PHE A 5 7.60 14.76 -11.53
N ASP A 6 6.96 14.51 -12.67
CA ASP A 6 6.02 15.45 -13.29
C ASP A 6 4.63 15.35 -12.64
N LEU A 7 4.47 15.99 -11.48
CA LEU A 7 3.15 16.17 -10.86
C LEU A 7 2.35 17.22 -11.62
N SER A 8 1.08 16.94 -11.90
CA SER A 8 0.15 17.98 -12.34
C SER A 8 -0.01 19.07 -11.27
N CYS A 9 -0.49 20.24 -11.67
CA CYS A 9 -0.75 21.34 -10.72
C CYS A 9 -1.68 20.94 -9.56
N ASN A 10 -2.60 20.01 -9.80
CA ASN A 10 -3.51 19.52 -8.75
C ASN A 10 -2.78 18.54 -7.82
N GLU A 11 -2.07 17.55 -8.36
CA GLU A 11 -1.31 16.59 -7.56
C GLU A 11 -0.26 17.27 -6.69
N PHE A 12 0.43 18.30 -7.21
CA PHE A 12 1.38 19.09 -6.44
C PHE A 12 0.72 19.82 -5.25
N ARG A 13 -0.43 20.47 -5.48
CA ARG A 13 -1.17 21.16 -4.41
C ARG A 13 -1.74 20.18 -3.40
N ASP A 14 -2.29 19.07 -3.86
CA ASP A 14 -2.84 18.03 -3.01
C ASP A 14 -1.74 17.40 -2.14
N ALA A 15 -0.57 17.13 -2.71
CA ALA A 15 0.59 16.66 -1.96
C ALA A 15 1.04 17.66 -0.88
N LEU A 16 1.06 18.97 -1.17
CA LEU A 16 1.32 20.00 -0.17
C LEU A 16 0.25 20.02 0.92
N CYS A 17 -1.03 19.94 0.53
CA CYS A 17 -2.13 19.91 1.49
C CYS A 17 -2.03 18.70 2.43
N LEU A 18 -1.79 17.50 1.89
CA LEU A 18 -1.56 16.29 2.68
C LEU A 18 -0.37 16.46 3.64
N ARG A 19 0.76 16.96 3.13
CA ARG A 19 1.99 17.15 3.93
C ARG A 19 1.79 18.09 5.11
N TYR A 20 0.96 19.13 4.96
CA TYR A 20 0.69 20.13 5.98
C TYR A 20 -0.68 19.97 6.64
N ALA A 21 -1.31 18.80 6.50
CA ALA A 21 -2.64 18.50 7.06
C ALA A 21 -3.71 19.57 6.75
N LYS A 22 -3.64 20.15 5.55
CA LYS A 22 -4.66 21.06 5.00
C LYS A 22 -5.74 20.26 4.26
N PRO A 23 -6.98 20.76 4.21
CA PRO A 23 -8.03 20.13 3.41
C PRO A 23 -7.66 20.17 1.92
N LEU A 24 -7.93 19.08 1.21
CA LEU A 24 -7.82 19.02 -0.25
C LEU A 24 -8.92 19.89 -0.87
N LEU A 25 -8.56 20.67 -1.89
CA LEU A 25 -9.42 21.75 -2.40
C LEU A 25 -10.42 21.28 -3.45
N ASN A 26 -10.05 20.26 -4.22
CA ASN A 26 -10.81 19.81 -5.40
C ASN A 26 -11.26 18.35 -5.28
N LEU A 27 -11.66 17.92 -4.07
CA LEU A 27 -12.21 16.57 -3.89
C LEU A 27 -13.61 16.47 -4.52
N PRO A 28 -13.94 15.35 -5.18
CA PRO A 28 -15.33 15.06 -5.56
C PRO A 28 -16.21 14.99 -4.30
N GLN A 29 -17.52 15.19 -4.46
CA GLN A 29 -18.43 15.15 -3.30
C GLN A 29 -18.65 13.73 -2.75
N SER A 30 -18.61 12.72 -3.63
CA SER A 30 -18.90 11.33 -3.31
C SER A 30 -17.87 10.38 -3.91
N CYS A 31 -17.61 9.28 -3.19
CA CYS A 31 -16.76 8.18 -3.62
C CYS A 31 -17.36 7.46 -4.82
N ASP A 32 -16.57 7.22 -5.86
CA ASP A 32 -16.99 6.50 -7.07
C ASP A 32 -17.25 5.00 -6.83
N GLY A 33 -16.65 4.40 -5.78
CA GLY A 33 -16.83 2.99 -5.46
C GLY A 33 -17.87 2.68 -4.38
N CYS A 34 -18.09 3.57 -3.40
CA CYS A 34 -19.04 3.31 -2.30
C CYS A 34 -20.08 4.41 -2.06
N SER A 35 -20.05 5.49 -2.84
CA SER A 35 -21.00 6.60 -2.79
C SER A 35 -21.08 7.40 -1.48
N ASN A 36 -20.20 7.12 -0.51
CA ASN A 36 -20.09 7.92 0.71
C ASN A 36 -19.42 9.27 0.42
N ILE A 37 -19.53 10.23 1.36
CA ILE A 37 -18.86 11.52 1.28
C ILE A 37 -17.35 11.30 1.11
N PHE A 38 -16.78 11.90 0.06
CA PHE A 38 -15.37 11.69 -0.29
C PHE A 38 -14.48 12.68 0.44
N THR A 39 -14.11 12.32 1.68
CA THR A 39 -13.09 13.03 2.45
C THR A 39 -11.69 12.50 2.13
N THR A 40 -10.64 13.24 2.51
CA THR A 40 -9.26 12.76 2.41
C THR A 40 -9.07 11.41 3.12
N SER A 41 -9.57 11.28 4.35
CA SER A 41 -9.51 10.00 5.09
C SER A 41 -10.29 8.91 4.35
N HIS A 42 -11.46 9.21 3.81
CA HIS A 42 -12.23 8.24 3.04
C HIS A 42 -11.49 7.77 1.78
N ALA A 43 -10.81 8.68 1.06
CA ALA A 43 -10.00 8.33 -0.10
C ALA A 43 -8.85 7.36 0.25
N LEU A 44 -8.30 7.49 1.45
CA LEU A 44 -7.21 6.64 1.96
C LEU A 44 -7.70 5.32 2.56
N ASP A 45 -8.94 5.24 3.03
CA ASP A 45 -9.48 4.06 3.72
C ASP A 45 -10.43 3.20 2.86
N CYS A 46 -11.03 3.77 1.83
CA CYS A 46 -12.10 3.10 1.10
C CYS A 46 -11.58 1.93 0.27
N LYS A 47 -12.05 0.72 0.59
CA LYS A 47 -11.70 -0.51 -0.14
C LYS A 47 -12.40 -0.67 -1.51
N LYS A 48 -13.41 0.15 -1.81
CA LYS A 48 -14.22 0.02 -3.03
C LYS A 48 -13.87 1.06 -4.10
N GLY A 49 -13.65 2.30 -3.70
CA GLY A 49 -13.31 3.43 -4.59
C GLY A 49 -12.20 4.32 -4.04
N GLY A 50 -11.57 3.93 -2.93
CA GLY A 50 -10.38 4.60 -2.42
C GLY A 50 -9.12 4.09 -3.10
N LEU A 51 -8.02 4.80 -2.86
CA LEU A 51 -6.72 4.49 -3.44
C LEU A 51 -5.92 3.45 -2.63
N VAL A 52 -6.56 2.73 -1.69
CA VAL A 52 -5.91 1.76 -0.78
C VAL A 52 -5.04 0.77 -1.56
N THR A 53 -5.61 0.13 -2.58
CA THR A 53 -4.90 -0.87 -3.39
C THR A 53 -3.77 -0.24 -4.20
N ILE A 54 -4.00 0.94 -4.77
CA ILE A 54 -2.98 1.64 -5.57
C ILE A 54 -1.80 2.06 -4.69
N ARG A 55 -2.07 2.60 -3.50
CA ARG A 55 -1.02 3.00 -2.54
C ARG A 55 -0.22 1.81 -2.02
N HIS A 56 -0.89 0.70 -1.74
CA HIS A 56 -0.21 -0.56 -1.40
C HIS A 56 0.70 -1.00 -2.55
N ASN A 57 0.17 -1.05 -3.77
CA ASN A 57 0.95 -1.45 -4.96
C ASN A 57 2.15 -0.53 -5.20
N GLU A 58 2.03 0.79 -5.00
CA GLU A 58 3.14 1.73 -5.12
C GLU A 58 4.25 1.46 -4.11
N ILE A 59 3.88 1.22 -2.84
CA ILE A 59 4.87 0.89 -1.79
C ILE A 59 5.50 -0.47 -2.06
N ARG A 60 4.70 -1.47 -2.45
CA ARG A 60 5.20 -2.78 -2.86
C ARG A 60 6.19 -2.67 -4.02
N ASP A 61 5.83 -1.93 -5.07
CA ASP A 61 6.68 -1.80 -6.25
C ASP A 61 7.99 -1.08 -5.92
N LEU A 62 7.95 -0.05 -5.07
CA LEU A 62 9.16 0.59 -4.53
C LEU A 62 10.03 -0.40 -3.74
N LEU A 63 9.41 -1.20 -2.87
CA LEU A 63 10.11 -2.23 -2.10
C LEU A 63 10.62 -3.40 -2.96
N TYR A 64 10.09 -3.58 -4.17
CA TYR A 64 10.58 -4.53 -5.16
C TYR A 64 11.77 -3.96 -5.94
N ASP A 65 11.71 -2.70 -6.35
CA ASP A 65 12.74 -2.07 -7.16
C ASP A 65 14.08 -2.01 -6.42
N MET A 66 14.07 -1.71 -5.12
CA MET A 66 15.30 -1.67 -4.30
C MET A 66 16.09 -2.99 -4.29
N PRO A 67 15.53 -4.16 -3.89
CA PRO A 67 16.24 -5.43 -3.92
C PRO A 67 16.53 -5.91 -5.35
N SER A 68 15.75 -5.50 -6.36
CA SER A 68 16.04 -5.85 -7.76
C SER A 68 17.37 -5.29 -8.26
N LEU A 69 17.92 -4.28 -7.59
CA LEU A 69 19.27 -3.76 -7.86
C LEU A 69 20.38 -4.63 -7.26
N ALA A 70 20.08 -5.40 -6.21
CA ALA A 70 21.08 -6.15 -5.43
C ALA A 70 21.00 -7.68 -5.62
N TRP A 71 19.82 -8.22 -5.93
CA TRP A 71 19.59 -9.65 -6.14
C TRP A 71 19.03 -9.92 -7.54
N SER A 72 19.42 -11.06 -8.12
CA SER A 72 18.97 -11.48 -9.46
C SER A 72 17.63 -12.22 -9.45
N GLN A 73 17.17 -12.68 -8.28
CA GLN A 73 15.95 -13.46 -8.12
C GLN A 73 14.97 -12.72 -7.22
N VAL A 74 14.30 -11.75 -7.81
CA VAL A 74 13.25 -10.92 -7.19
C VAL A 74 11.98 -11.07 -8.02
N ILE A 75 10.87 -11.44 -7.39
CA ILE A 75 9.58 -11.67 -8.07
C ILE A 75 8.50 -10.84 -7.38
N LYS A 76 7.70 -10.10 -8.17
CA LYS A 76 6.45 -9.47 -7.71
C LYS A 76 5.32 -10.47 -7.75
N GLU A 77 4.43 -10.40 -6.76
CA GLU A 77 3.25 -11.27 -6.65
C GLU A 77 3.56 -12.78 -6.79
N PRO A 78 4.56 -13.32 -6.05
CA PRO A 78 4.92 -14.74 -6.13
C PRO A 78 3.78 -15.64 -5.65
N VAL A 79 3.49 -16.69 -6.42
CA VAL A 79 2.57 -17.75 -5.99
C VAL A 79 3.26 -18.63 -4.95
N VAL A 80 2.77 -18.57 -3.71
CA VAL A 80 3.25 -19.37 -2.58
C VAL A 80 2.54 -20.72 -2.54
N LYS A 81 1.24 -20.72 -2.89
CA LYS A 81 0.42 -21.92 -3.00
C LYS A 81 -0.59 -21.73 -4.13
N GLU A 82 -0.60 -22.68 -5.06
CA GLU A 82 -1.57 -22.70 -6.15
C GLU A 82 -2.99 -22.91 -5.62
N ALA A 83 -3.97 -22.28 -6.29
CA ALA A 83 -5.38 -22.57 -6.05
C ALA A 83 -5.68 -24.01 -6.47
N GLN A 84 -6.38 -24.78 -5.62
CA GLN A 84 -6.72 -26.18 -5.89
C GLN A 84 -8.11 -26.51 -5.36
N ASN A 85 -8.92 -27.22 -6.16
CA ASN A 85 -10.21 -27.80 -5.75
C ASN A 85 -11.14 -26.82 -5.00
N GLY A 86 -11.24 -25.58 -5.47
CA GLY A 86 -12.09 -24.54 -4.87
C GLY A 86 -11.52 -23.86 -3.63
N LEU A 87 -10.27 -24.15 -3.26
CA LEU A 87 -9.52 -23.37 -2.28
C LEU A 87 -8.72 -22.27 -2.96
N ASP A 88 -8.75 -21.07 -2.38
CA ASP A 88 -7.98 -19.93 -2.85
C ASP A 88 -6.47 -20.20 -2.75
N GLY A 89 -5.74 -19.69 -3.73
CA GLY A 89 -4.28 -19.69 -3.72
C GLY A 89 -3.73 -18.69 -2.70
N LEU A 90 -2.45 -18.84 -2.36
CA LEU A 90 -1.71 -17.87 -1.57
C LEU A 90 -0.71 -17.17 -2.47
N ILE A 91 -0.86 -15.86 -2.60
CA ILE A 91 0.04 -14.98 -3.35
C ILE A 91 0.66 -14.01 -2.34
N GLY A 92 1.99 -13.95 -2.30
CA GLY A 92 2.70 -12.95 -1.49
C GLY A 92 2.90 -11.67 -2.29
N ASP A 93 3.39 -10.60 -1.67
CA ASP A 93 3.63 -9.35 -2.39
C ASP A 93 4.95 -9.35 -3.17
N ILE A 94 6.04 -9.77 -2.51
CA ILE A 94 7.39 -9.78 -3.08
C ILE A 94 8.12 -11.02 -2.58
N SER A 95 8.86 -11.70 -3.45
CA SER A 95 9.87 -12.68 -3.01
C SER A 95 11.26 -12.29 -3.47
N VAL A 96 12.23 -12.57 -2.61
CA VAL A 96 13.65 -12.32 -2.86
C VAL A 96 14.44 -13.52 -2.39
N ARG A 97 15.29 -14.07 -3.26
CA ARG A 97 16.16 -15.19 -2.91
C ARG A 97 17.52 -14.71 -2.41
N GLY A 98 17.94 -15.22 -1.26
CA GLY A 98 19.27 -14.97 -0.71
C GLY A 98 19.36 -13.77 0.24
N VAL A 99 18.24 -13.24 0.74
CA VAL A 99 18.24 -12.09 1.66
C VAL A 99 18.79 -12.47 3.03
N TRP A 100 18.19 -13.48 3.69
CA TRP A 100 18.60 -13.91 5.03
C TRP A 100 19.51 -15.13 5.03
N GLN A 101 19.28 -16.05 4.10
CA GLN A 101 20.06 -17.27 3.96
C GLN A 101 20.34 -17.51 2.48
N SER A 102 21.60 -17.84 2.16
CA SER A 102 21.99 -18.16 0.79
C SER A 102 21.08 -19.23 0.20
N GLN A 103 20.68 -19.02 -1.06
CA GLN A 103 19.77 -19.90 -1.80
C GLN A 103 18.37 -20.09 -1.23
N SER A 104 18.00 -19.42 -0.13
CA SER A 104 16.65 -19.47 0.44
C SER A 104 15.79 -18.30 -0.07
N THR A 105 14.53 -18.57 -0.39
CA THR A 105 13.57 -17.53 -0.80
C THR A 105 12.86 -16.99 0.43
N THR A 106 12.92 -15.67 0.62
CA THR A 106 12.13 -14.94 1.61
C THR A 106 10.98 -14.23 0.91
N ILE A 107 9.79 -14.29 1.50
CA ILE A 107 8.60 -13.62 1.00
C ILE A 107 8.30 -12.46 1.94
N PHE A 108 8.06 -11.29 1.38
CA PHE A 108 7.67 -10.08 2.08
C PHE A 108 6.20 -9.79 1.76
N ASP A 109 5.45 -9.44 2.80
CA ASP A 109 4.06 -8.99 2.74
C ASP A 109 4.01 -7.55 3.25
N VAL A 110 3.34 -6.68 2.51
CA VAL A 110 3.31 -5.24 2.76
C VAL A 110 1.96 -4.87 3.32
N ARG A 111 1.98 -4.17 4.46
CA ARG A 111 0.76 -3.62 5.06
C ARG A 111 0.94 -2.13 5.37
N VAL A 112 -0.01 -1.34 4.90
CA VAL A 112 -0.12 0.09 5.20
C VAL A 112 -1.24 0.26 6.22
N VAL A 113 -0.96 0.98 7.31
CA VAL A 113 -1.90 1.18 8.42
C VAL A 113 -1.92 2.64 8.80
N ASP A 114 -3.10 3.26 8.76
CA ASP A 114 -3.33 4.56 9.40
C ASP A 114 -3.47 4.35 10.91
N SER A 115 -2.41 4.68 11.67
CA SER A 115 -2.43 4.57 13.14
C SER A 115 -3.32 5.61 13.81
N ASP A 116 -3.65 6.69 13.11
CA ASP A 116 -4.40 7.83 13.63
C ASP A 116 -5.89 7.77 13.23
N ALA A 117 -6.30 6.68 12.58
CA ALA A 117 -7.70 6.47 12.19
C ALA A 117 -8.64 6.57 13.41
N PRO A 118 -9.85 7.14 13.25
CA PRO A 118 -10.78 7.32 14.38
C PRO A 118 -11.11 6.04 15.15
N SER A 119 -11.07 4.88 14.50
CA SER A 119 -11.27 3.55 15.11
C SER A 119 -10.16 3.12 16.07
N TYR A 120 -8.99 3.77 16.01
CA TYR A 120 -7.85 3.57 16.90
C TYR A 120 -7.71 4.64 17.98
N THR A 121 -8.66 5.57 18.09
CA THR A 121 -8.68 6.59 19.14
C THR A 121 -8.42 5.97 20.52
N GLY A 122 -7.42 6.51 21.24
CA GLY A 122 -7.03 6.03 22.57
C GLY A 122 -6.09 4.82 22.57
N LYS A 123 -5.67 4.32 21.40
CA LYS A 123 -4.64 3.27 21.29
C LYS A 123 -3.30 3.89 20.90
N PRO A 124 -2.19 3.55 21.57
CA PRO A 124 -0.87 3.98 21.14
C PRO A 124 -0.50 3.34 19.80
N PRO A 125 0.22 4.04 18.90
CA PRO A 125 0.54 3.55 17.55
C PRO A 125 1.19 2.16 17.53
N LEU A 126 2.10 1.87 18.49
CA LEU A 126 2.74 0.56 18.60
C LEU A 126 1.74 -0.59 18.86
N GLN A 127 0.64 -0.34 19.55
CA GLN A 127 -0.39 -1.35 19.77
C GLN A 127 -1.23 -1.58 18.50
N VAL A 128 -1.45 -0.52 17.71
CA VAL A 128 -2.12 -0.61 16.41
C VAL A 128 -1.29 -1.46 15.45
N LEU A 129 0.03 -1.19 15.36
CA LEU A 129 0.95 -1.94 14.50
C LEU A 129 1.02 -3.43 14.86
N LYS A 130 1.14 -3.77 16.15
CA LYS A 130 1.10 -5.17 16.61
C LYS A 130 -0.18 -5.92 16.23
N THR A 131 -1.30 -5.19 16.14
CA THR A 131 -2.58 -5.79 15.73
C THR A 131 -2.61 -6.02 14.22
N ALA A 132 -1.90 -5.18 13.46
CA ALA A 132 -1.82 -5.24 12.02
C ALA A 132 -0.84 -6.31 11.49
N GLU A 133 0.15 -6.71 12.29
CA GLU A 133 1.10 -7.80 12.00
C GLU A 133 0.47 -9.21 11.98
N ARG A 134 -0.85 -9.33 12.15
CA ARG A 134 -1.58 -10.60 12.19
C ARG A 134 -2.17 -11.03 10.85
#